data_AF-A0AAU8CEE3-F1
#
_entry.id   AF-A0AAU8CEE3-F1
#
_cell.length_a   1.000
_cell.length_b   1.000
_cell.length_c   1.000
_cell.angle_alpha   90.00
_cell.angle_beta   90.00
_cell.angle_gamma   90.00
#
_symmetry.space_group_name_H-M   'P 1'
#
loop_
_entity.id
_entity.type
_entity.pdbx_description
1 polymer ?
#
loop_
_entity_poly.entity_id
_entity_poly.type
_entity_poly.pdbx_seq_one_letter_code
_entity_poly.pdbx_strand_id
1 'polypeptide(L)'
;MNAFADPRNVRRAVGVLAAVAGLALAAFTVLNQPLVGVGVYAVAMVGVVAVQFRAETTVFDERDEAIAQETAQLTLTVFGWASAVVFPALTLAWGLGHFEWGPGARAIAFGVAALYLTYAGLLFAVRRRR
;
A
#
# COMPACT_ATOMS: atom_id res chain seq x y z
N MET A 1 -2.38 32.17 -4.81
CA MET A 1 -1.30 31.25 -5.22
C MET A 1 -1.92 29.88 -5.44
N ASN A 2 -1.80 29.29 -6.63
CA ASN A 2 -2.28 27.92 -6.89
C ASN A 2 -1.45 26.94 -6.05
N ALA A 3 -2.08 26.25 -5.10
CA ALA A 3 -1.39 25.28 -4.22
C ALA A 3 -0.72 24.14 -5.01
N PHE A 4 -1.17 23.89 -6.24
CA PHE A 4 -0.67 22.86 -7.15
C PHE A 4 0.43 23.35 -8.12
N ALA A 5 0.86 24.61 -8.01
CA ALA A 5 1.99 25.13 -8.78
C ALA A 5 3.36 24.73 -8.18
N ASP A 6 3.40 24.37 -6.89
CA ASP A 6 4.64 23.90 -6.22
C ASP A 6 4.65 22.36 -6.16
N PRO A 7 5.63 21.69 -6.81
CA PRO A 7 5.81 20.23 -6.77
C PRO A 7 5.83 19.65 -5.36
N ARG A 8 6.41 20.36 -4.38
CA ARG A 8 6.48 19.87 -2.99
C ARG A 8 5.09 19.70 -2.38
N ASN A 9 4.18 20.63 -2.66
CA ASN A 9 2.82 20.59 -2.13
C ASN A 9 2.01 19.45 -2.77
N VAL A 10 2.19 19.23 -4.07
CA VAL A 10 1.58 18.10 -4.80
C VAL A 10 2.05 16.77 -4.21
N ARG A 11 3.36 16.58 -4.03
CA ARG A 11 3.94 15.36 -3.44
C ARG A 11 3.43 15.10 -2.03
N ARG A 12 3.42 16.15 -1.18
CA ARG A 12 2.92 16.05 0.19
C ARG A 12 1.43 15.70 0.21
N ALA A 13 0.63 16.31 -0.66
CA ALA A 13 -0.79 16.00 -0.76
C ALA A 13 -1.05 14.55 -1.18
N VAL A 14 -0.31 14.04 -2.18
CA VAL A 14 -0.40 12.63 -2.59
C VAL A 14 -0.05 11.70 -1.43
N GLY A 15 1.07 11.94 -0.74
CA GLY A 15 1.49 11.12 0.39
C GLY A 15 0.50 11.13 1.55
N VAL A 16 -0.03 12.32 1.89
CA VAL A 16 -1.04 12.47 2.94
C VAL A 16 -2.35 11.78 2.56
N LEU A 17 -2.82 11.95 1.32
CA LEU A 17 -4.05 11.29 0.86
C LEU A 17 -3.91 9.77 0.86
N ALA A 18 -2.78 9.24 0.41
CA ALA A 18 -2.52 7.80 0.46
C ALA A 18 -2.48 7.28 1.90
N ALA A 19 -1.81 7.99 2.81
CA ALA A 19 -1.77 7.63 4.23
C ALA A 19 -3.16 7.70 4.87
N VAL A 20 -3.93 8.76 4.62
CA VAL A 20 -5.31 8.91 5.09
C VAL A 20 -6.21 7.81 4.55
N ALA A 21 -6.07 7.45 3.27
CA ALA A 21 -6.85 6.36 2.67
C ALA A 21 -6.64 5.05 3.43
N GLY A 22 -5.38 4.65 3.63
CA GLY A 22 -5.04 3.41 4.34
C GLY A 22 -5.47 3.43 5.81
N LEU A 23 -5.17 4.52 6.53
CA LEU A 23 -5.50 4.67 7.94
C LEU A 23 -7.02 4.75 8.19
N ALA A 24 -7.75 5.47 7.35
CA ALA A 24 -9.20 5.58 7.47
C ALA A 24 -9.86 4.23 7.22
N LEU A 25 -9.45 3.50 6.19
CA LEU A 25 -9.98 2.16 5.92
C LEU A 25 -9.78 1.25 7.15
N ALA A 26 -8.56 1.19 7.68
CA ALA A 26 -8.26 0.40 8.87
C ALA A 26 -9.08 0.84 10.11
N ALA A 27 -9.10 2.14 10.41
CA ALA A 27 -9.78 2.67 11.58
C ALA A 27 -11.30 2.43 11.52
N PHE A 28 -11.94 2.75 10.39
CA PHE A 28 -13.38 2.57 10.24
C PHE A 28 -13.79 1.09 10.20
N THR A 29 -12.93 0.19 9.71
CA THR A 29 -13.17 -1.25 9.84
C THR A 29 -13.18 -1.68 11.31
N VAL A 30 -12.24 -1.19 12.13
CA VAL A 30 -12.20 -1.48 13.58
C VAL A 30 -13.42 -0.87 14.32
N LEU A 31 -13.91 0.28 13.85
CA LEU A 31 -15.08 0.96 14.41
C LEU A 31 -16.43 0.40 13.92
N ASN A 32 -16.46 -0.76 13.24
CA ASN A 32 -17.67 -1.37 12.65
C ASN A 32 -18.41 -0.47 11.64
N GLN A 33 -17.68 0.41 10.96
CA GLN A 33 -18.21 1.28 9.90
C GLN A 33 -17.48 1.05 8.55
N PRO A 34 -17.40 -0.19 8.05
CA PRO A 34 -16.59 -0.52 6.87
C PRO A 34 -17.00 0.25 5.62
N LEU A 35 -18.30 0.55 5.45
CA LEU A 35 -18.79 1.33 4.31
C LEU A 35 -18.25 2.77 4.33
N VAL A 36 -18.16 3.38 5.51
CA VAL A 36 -17.57 4.72 5.69
C VAL A 36 -16.08 4.67 5.38
N GLY A 37 -15.37 3.65 5.88
CA GLY A 37 -13.96 3.44 5.61
C GLY A 37 -13.65 3.32 4.11
N VAL A 38 -14.43 2.51 3.39
CA VAL A 38 -14.32 2.35 1.93
C VAL A 38 -14.64 3.66 1.22
N GLY A 39 -15.68 4.40 1.65
CA GLY A 39 -16.02 5.70 1.09
C GLY A 39 -14.88 6.72 1.21
N VAL A 40 -14.28 6.84 2.40
CA VAL A 40 -13.13 7.72 2.64
C VAL A 40 -11.92 7.29 1.84
N TYR A 41 -11.62 5.99 1.79
CA TYR A 41 -10.54 5.44 0.97
C TYR A 41 -10.73 5.81 -0.50
N ALA A 42 -11.92 5.59 -1.06
CA ALA A 42 -12.22 5.87 -2.46
C ALA A 42 -12.07 7.36 -2.78
N VAL A 43 -12.62 8.24 -1.93
CA VAL A 43 -12.49 9.69 -2.10
C VAL A 43 -11.03 10.14 -2.02
N ALA A 44 -10.26 9.60 -1.08
CA ALA A 44 -8.85 9.94 -0.94
C ALA A 44 -8.03 9.49 -2.17
N MET A 45 -8.29 8.29 -2.70
CA MET A 45 -7.63 7.79 -3.90
C MET A 45 -8.02 8.59 -5.16
N VAL A 46 -9.30 8.98 -5.30
CA VAL A 46 -9.72 9.92 -6.35
C VAL A 46 -9.00 11.27 -6.18
N GLY A 47 -8.82 11.73 -4.95
CA GLY A 47 -8.03 12.91 -4.62
C GLY A 47 -6.58 12.79 -5.09
N VAL A 48 -5.91 11.65 -4.84
CA VAL A 48 -4.55 11.39 -5.33
C VAL A 48 -4.50 11.56 -6.84
N VAL A 49 -5.42 10.89 -7.55
CA VAL A 49 -5.50 10.94 -9.01
C VAL A 49 -5.75 12.37 -9.51
N ALA A 50 -6.72 13.08 -8.91
CA ALA A 50 -7.05 14.45 -9.28
C ALA A 50 -5.90 15.45 -9.03
N VAL A 51 -5.17 15.29 -7.93
CA VAL A 51 -4.01 16.13 -7.59
C VAL A 51 -2.88 15.92 -8.60
N GLN A 52 -2.63 14.67 -9.02
CA GLN A 52 -1.62 14.37 -10.03
C GLN A 52 -2.02 14.88 -11.42
N PHE A 53 -3.28 14.72 -11.83
CA PHE A 53 -3.76 15.22 -13.13
C PHE A 53 -3.72 16.74 -13.27
N ARG A 54 -3.79 17.48 -12.16
CA ARG A 54 -3.78 18.95 -12.14
C ARG A 54 -2.39 19.56 -11.98
N ALA A 55 -1.35 18.76 -11.83
CA ALA A 55 0.00 19.29 -11.72
C ALA A 55 0.50 19.77 -13.09
N GLU A 56 0.86 21.05 -13.18
CA GLU A 56 1.27 21.72 -14.42
C GLU A 56 2.77 21.50 -14.78
N THR A 57 3.51 20.76 -13.94
CA THR A 57 4.95 20.52 -14.08
C THR A 57 5.30 19.08 -13.72
N THR A 58 6.47 18.60 -14.12
CA THR A 58 7.01 17.31 -13.68
C THR A 58 7.20 17.33 -12.17
N VAL A 59 6.31 16.63 -11.46
CA VAL A 59 6.23 16.63 -9.98
C VAL A 59 7.30 15.75 -9.34
N PHE A 60 7.66 14.66 -10.02
CA PHE A 60 8.66 13.69 -9.60
C PHE A 60 9.85 13.78 -10.55
N ASP A 61 11.03 14.01 -9.98
CA ASP A 61 12.30 13.98 -10.71
C ASP A 61 13.00 12.62 -10.57
N GLU A 62 14.17 12.45 -11.21
CA GLU A 62 14.95 11.22 -11.13
C GLU A 62 15.33 10.85 -9.69
N ARG A 63 15.49 11.84 -8.81
CA ARG A 63 15.83 11.63 -7.40
C ARG A 63 14.62 11.11 -6.64
N ASP A 64 13.44 11.67 -6.87
CA ASP A 64 12.19 11.21 -6.28
C ASP A 64 11.86 9.77 -6.73
N GLU A 65 12.13 9.44 -8.00
CA GLU A 65 11.96 8.08 -8.51
C GLU A 65 12.93 7.09 -7.83
N ALA A 66 14.19 7.48 -7.64
CA ALA A 66 15.16 6.68 -6.89
C ALA A 66 14.72 6.45 -5.43
N ILE A 67 14.25 7.50 -4.74
CA ILE A 67 13.72 7.40 -3.37
C ILE A 67 12.49 6.49 -3.32
N ALA A 68 11.56 6.63 -4.27
CA ALA A 68 10.37 5.79 -4.34
C ALA A 68 10.73 4.32 -4.59
N GLN A 69 11.69 4.05 -5.46
CA GLN A 69 12.19 2.71 -5.74
C GLN A 69 12.86 2.09 -4.49
N GLU A 70 13.73 2.84 -3.81
CA GLU A 70 14.38 2.39 -2.58
C GLU A 70 13.34 2.12 -1.48
N THR A 71 12.37 3.03 -1.32
CA THR A 71 11.30 2.90 -0.33
C THR A 71 10.43 1.67 -0.62
N ALA A 72 10.08 1.42 -1.88
CA ALA A 72 9.33 0.25 -2.28
C ALA A 72 10.10 -1.04 -1.99
N GLN A 73 11.40 -1.07 -2.31
CA GLN A 73 12.26 -2.22 -2.04
C GLN A 73 12.39 -2.48 -0.53
N LEU A 74 12.58 -1.45 0.27
CA LEU A 74 12.66 -1.56 1.73
C LEU A 74 11.33 -2.04 2.33
N THR A 75 10.21 -1.49 1.84
CA THR A 75 8.86 -1.92 2.26
C THR A 75 8.66 -3.42 1.99
N LEU A 76 8.95 -3.88 0.77
CA LEU A 76 8.86 -5.30 0.43
C LEU A 76 9.83 -6.16 1.25
N THR A 77 11.02 -5.66 1.55
CA THR A 77 12.00 -6.37 2.39
C THR A 77 11.46 -6.55 3.81
N VAL A 78 10.94 -5.48 4.42
CA VAL A 78 10.36 -5.51 5.77
C VAL A 78 9.17 -6.45 5.84
N PHE A 79 8.20 -6.31 4.93
CA PHE A 79 7.06 -7.23 4.87
C PHE A 79 7.50 -8.66 4.58
N GLY A 80 8.62 -8.86 3.89
CA GLY A 80 9.13 -10.17 3.50
C GLY A 80 9.66 -10.91 4.71
N TRP A 81 10.52 -10.24 5.48
CA TRP A 81 11.01 -10.75 6.75
C TRP A 81 9.89 -10.95 7.76
N ALA A 82 8.95 -10.01 7.87
CA ALA A 82 7.80 -10.17 8.74
C ALA A 82 6.99 -11.42 8.35
N SER A 83 6.74 -11.63 7.05
CA SER A 83 6.02 -12.80 6.54
C SER A 83 6.78 -14.11 6.78
N ALA A 84 8.10 -14.10 6.59
CA ALA A 84 8.97 -15.25 6.82
C ALA A 84 9.02 -15.70 8.28
N VAL A 85 8.66 -14.82 9.22
CA VAL A 85 8.55 -15.16 10.65
C VAL A 85 7.10 -15.48 11.03
N VAL A 86 6.15 -14.59 10.71
CA VAL A 86 4.76 -14.67 11.17
C VAL A 86 4.05 -15.89 10.60
N PHE A 87 4.11 -16.15 9.29
CA PHE A 87 3.36 -17.25 8.70
C PHE A 87 3.87 -18.63 9.16
N PRO A 88 5.19 -18.90 9.20
CA PRO A 88 5.67 -20.16 9.78
C PRO A 88 5.30 -20.31 11.26
N ALA A 89 5.39 -19.25 12.07
CA ALA A 89 4.99 -19.30 13.48
C ALA A 89 3.50 -19.62 13.65
N LEU A 90 2.62 -18.98 12.86
CA LEU A 90 1.18 -19.26 12.87
C LEU A 90 0.86 -20.68 12.40
N THR A 91 1.58 -21.19 11.39
CA THR A 91 1.42 -22.56 10.91
C THR A 91 1.86 -23.58 11.97
N LEU A 92 2.96 -23.32 12.69
CA LEU A 92 3.39 -24.14 13.82
C LEU A 92 2.35 -24.12 14.94
N ALA A 93 1.85 -22.93 15.32
CA ALA A 93 0.81 -22.78 16.32
C ALA A 93 -0.48 -23.53 15.92
N TRP A 94 -0.83 -23.52 14.63
CA TRP A 94 -1.96 -24.29 14.10
C TRP A 94 -1.72 -25.80 14.24
N GLY A 95 -0.55 -26.30 13.88
CA GLY A 95 -0.19 -27.72 14.03
C GLY A 95 -0.18 -28.19 15.48
N LEU A 96 0.06 -27.30 16.44
CA LEU A 96 0.01 -27.55 17.88
C LEU A 96 -1.38 -27.34 18.50
N GLY A 97 -2.39 -26.92 17.73
CA GLY A 97 -3.74 -26.64 18.22
C GLY A 97 -3.88 -25.33 19.02
N HIS A 98 -2.89 -24.43 18.95
CA HIS A 98 -2.91 -23.12 19.59
C HIS A 98 -3.43 -21.99 18.69
N PHE A 99 -3.70 -22.27 17.42
CA PHE A 99 -4.18 -21.28 16.46
C PHE A 99 -5.13 -21.89 15.44
N GLU A 100 -6.16 -21.15 15.04
CA GLU A 100 -7.04 -21.51 13.94
C GLU A 100 -6.99 -20.44 12.84
N TRP A 101 -6.92 -20.90 11.60
CA TRP A 101 -7.02 -20.03 10.43
C TRP A 101 -8.46 -19.56 10.24
N GLY A 102 -8.88 -18.55 11.00
CA GLY A 102 -10.16 -17.89 10.82
C GLY A 102 -10.22 -17.05 9.52
N PRO A 103 -11.41 -16.55 9.13
CA PRO A 103 -11.59 -15.76 7.91
C PRO A 103 -10.64 -14.54 7.82
N GLY A 104 -10.43 -13.82 8.92
CA GLY A 104 -9.53 -12.67 8.97
C GLY A 104 -8.07 -13.03 8.73
N ALA A 105 -7.57 -14.09 9.38
CA ALA A 105 -6.20 -14.57 9.19
C ALA A 105 -5.94 -15.03 7.76
N ARG A 106 -6.90 -15.73 7.14
CA ARG A 106 -6.83 -16.12 5.73
C ARG A 106 -6.84 -14.90 4.80
N ALA A 107 -7.70 -13.91 5.07
CA ALA A 107 -7.75 -12.68 4.27
C ALA A 107 -6.40 -11.93 4.31
N ILE A 108 -5.76 -11.85 5.49
CA ILE A 108 -4.41 -11.28 5.62
C ILE A 108 -3.39 -12.08 4.82
N ALA A 109 -3.39 -13.42 4.95
CA ALA A 109 -2.49 -14.29 4.20
C ALA A 109 -2.63 -14.10 2.68
N PHE A 110 -3.87 -14.05 2.17
CA PHE A 110 -4.14 -13.78 0.76
C PHE A 110 -3.77 -12.36 0.35
N GLY A 111 -3.97 -11.36 1.21
CA GLY A 111 -3.55 -9.98 0.96
C GLY A 111 -2.03 -9.86 0.79
N VAL A 112 -1.26 -10.51 1.66
CA VAL A 112 0.20 -10.56 1.55
C VAL A 112 0.63 -11.34 0.29
N ALA A 113 -0.01 -12.47 0.00
CA ALA A 113 0.26 -13.20 -1.23
C ALA A 113 -0.02 -12.34 -2.48
N ALA A 114 -1.14 -11.62 -2.50
CA ALA A 114 -1.50 -10.71 -3.59
C ALA A 114 -0.48 -9.59 -3.77
N LEU A 115 0.03 -9.00 -2.68
CA LEU A 115 1.09 -8.00 -2.72
C LEU A 115 2.35 -8.54 -3.42
N TYR A 116 2.86 -9.69 -2.99
CA TYR A 116 4.07 -10.29 -3.59
C TYR A 116 3.87 -10.78 -5.01
N LEU A 117 2.74 -11.41 -5.31
CA LEU A 117 2.43 -11.88 -6.66
C LEU A 117 2.27 -10.72 -7.63
N THR A 118 1.68 -9.60 -7.19
CA THR A 118 1.57 -8.39 -8.00
C THR A 118 2.95 -7.83 -8.31
N TYR A 119 3.80 -7.68 -7.29
CA TYR A 119 5.18 -7.22 -7.49
C TYR A 119 5.96 -8.13 -8.43
N ALA A 120 5.94 -9.45 -8.19
CA ALA A 120 6.64 -10.44 -9.01
C ALA A 120 6.13 -10.45 -10.45
N GLY A 121 4.80 -10.38 -10.65
CA GLY A 121 4.17 -10.32 -11.96
C GLY A 121 4.55 -9.08 -12.75
N LEU A 122 4.51 -7.90 -12.11
CA LEU A 122 4.94 -6.64 -12.73
C LEU A 122 6.43 -6.63 -13.04
N LEU A 123 7.28 -7.07 -12.11
CA LEU A 123 8.73 -7.18 -12.31
C LEU A 123 9.04 -8.08 -13.51
N PHE A 124 8.37 -9.22 -13.59
CA PHE A 124 8.53 -10.16 -14.71
C PHE A 124 8.05 -9.57 -16.04
N ALA A 125 6.89 -8.91 -16.05
CA ALA A 125 6.35 -8.26 -17.24
C ALA A 125 7.26 -7.15 -17.75
N VAL A 126 7.83 -6.33 -16.87
CA VAL A 126 8.78 -5.27 -17.22
C VAL A 126 10.10 -5.86 -17.73
N ARG A 127 10.64 -6.90 -17.08
CA ARG A 127 11.87 -7.57 -17.53
C ARG A 127 11.76 -8.19 -18.92
N ARG A 128 10.58 -8.66 -19.32
CA ARG A 128 10.36 -9.21 -20.68
C ARG A 128 10.29 -8.15 -21.77
N ARG A 129 9.99 -6.89 -21.41
CA ARG A 129 9.86 -5.77 -22.35
C ARG A 129 11.17 -5.00 -22.55
N ARG A 130 12.19 -5.29 -21.74
CA ARG A 130 13.55 -4.77 -21.87
C ARG A 130 14.43 -5.84 -22.51
#